data_AF-A0A8D3D3G2-F1
#
_entry.id   AF-A0A8D3D3G2-F1
#
_cell.length_a   1.000
_cell.length_b   1.000
_cell.length_c   1.000
_cell.angle_alpha   90.00
_cell.angle_beta   90.00
_cell.angle_gamma   90.00
#
_symmetry.space_group_name_H-M   'P 1'
#
loop_
_entity.id
_entity.type
_entity.pdbx_description
1 polymer ?
#
loop_
_entity_poly.entity_id
_entity_poly.type
_entity_poly.pdbx_seq_one_letter_code
_entity_poly.pdbx_strand_id
1 'polypeptide(L)'
;MSKISKAAKAVKKLDTSSVIRAIVRSGQASPGPPLGPILGQRGIPIGLFCKDFNEKTKELKEGIPLPIKIHVKPDRTYDLKIGQPTVSYFLKQAAGIAKGAGKTGHETAGMVSVRAVYEIAQVKAEDECFKIRNTTLETIVKCIIGSARSLGIKVVQELWEKPGVSRENPHRQGKNCHAVPPVMLLTRFVSVRL
;
A
#
# COMPACT_ATOMS: atom_id res chain seq x y z
N MET A 1 -3.34 26.50 -55.82
CA MET A 1 -3.40 25.08 -56.20
C MET A 1 -2.66 24.22 -55.17
N SER A 2 -3.31 23.14 -54.72
CA SER A 2 -2.79 21.89 -54.13
C SER A 2 -1.63 21.98 -53.11
N LYS A 3 -1.85 21.84 -51.79
CA LYS A 3 -2.18 20.62 -51.01
C LYS A 3 -1.39 19.35 -51.43
N ILE A 4 -0.90 18.65 -50.39
CA ILE A 4 -0.45 17.23 -50.31
C ILE A 4 1.08 17.02 -50.37
N SER A 5 1.72 16.91 -49.19
CA SER A 5 2.86 15.98 -48.95
C SER A 5 3.40 15.94 -47.51
N LYS A 6 2.68 16.45 -46.50
CA LYS A 6 3.03 16.24 -45.07
C LYS A 6 2.08 15.27 -44.34
N ALA A 7 1.60 14.25 -45.04
CA ALA A 7 0.68 13.23 -44.51
C ALA A 7 1.31 11.83 -44.31
N ALA A 8 2.64 11.70 -44.36
CA ALA A 8 3.30 10.38 -44.29
C ALA A 8 4.05 10.09 -42.97
N LYS A 9 3.84 10.88 -41.91
CA LYS A 9 4.41 10.61 -40.57
C LYS A 9 3.33 10.46 -39.51
N ALA A 10 2.31 9.69 -39.81
CA ALA A 10 1.27 9.25 -38.89
C ALA A 10 1.17 7.72 -38.93
N VAL A 11 2.30 7.03 -38.71
CA VAL A 11 2.30 5.59 -38.49
C VAL A 11 2.21 5.36 -36.98
N LYS A 12 1.02 4.90 -36.57
CA LYS A 12 0.65 4.35 -35.26
C LYS A 12 1.87 3.85 -34.47
N LYS A 13 2.22 4.58 -33.41
CA LYS A 13 2.97 3.98 -32.31
C LYS A 13 1.98 3.04 -31.62
N LEU A 14 2.14 1.74 -31.88
CA LEU A 14 1.52 0.70 -31.06
C LEU A 14 2.09 0.89 -29.65
N ASP A 15 1.35 1.60 -28.80
CA ASP A 15 1.67 1.70 -27.38
C ASP A 15 1.40 0.33 -26.78
N THR A 16 2.45 -0.46 -26.64
CA THR A 16 2.49 -1.70 -25.86
C THR A 16 1.82 -1.43 -24.52
N SER A 17 0.61 -1.97 -24.33
CA SER A 17 -0.12 -2.15 -23.07
C SER A 17 0.53 -1.50 -21.84
N SER A 18 0.41 -0.18 -21.73
CA SER A 18 1.10 0.58 -20.70
C SER A 18 0.43 0.33 -19.35
N VAL A 19 1.13 -0.36 -18.45
CA VAL A 19 0.67 -0.59 -17.08
C VAL A 19 1.14 0.55 -16.21
N ILE A 20 0.20 1.35 -15.69
CA ILE A 20 0.51 2.43 -14.75
C ILE A 20 0.38 1.86 -13.33
N ARG A 21 1.39 2.15 -12.50
CA ARG A 21 1.39 1.81 -11.08
C ARG A 21 1.34 3.11 -10.28
N ALA A 22 0.36 3.23 -9.39
CA ALA A 22 0.25 4.36 -8.48
C ALA A 22 -0.17 3.88 -7.10
N ILE A 23 0.03 4.72 -6.09
CA ILE A 23 -0.42 4.48 -4.72
C ILE A 23 -1.39 5.58 -4.37
N VAL A 24 -2.62 5.21 -4.01
CA VAL A 24 -3.72 6.14 -3.72
C VAL A 24 -4.30 5.81 -2.37
N ARG A 25 -4.65 6.84 -1.59
CA ARG A 25 -5.33 6.65 -0.31
C ARG A 25 -6.81 6.33 -0.54
N SER A 26 -7.34 5.35 0.18
CA SER A 26 -8.74 4.99 0.14
C SER A 26 -9.65 6.17 0.46
N GLY A 27 -10.76 6.30 -0.29
CA GLY A 27 -11.77 7.36 -0.09
C GLY A 27 -11.34 8.78 -0.48
N GLN A 28 -10.06 9.00 -0.82
CA GLN A 28 -9.51 10.32 -1.11
C GLN A 28 -8.88 10.39 -2.52
N ALA A 29 -9.52 9.79 -3.53
CA ALA A 29 -9.08 10.00 -4.91
C ALA A 29 -9.44 11.42 -5.37
N SER A 30 -8.42 12.24 -5.57
CA SER A 30 -8.54 13.60 -6.12
C SER A 30 -7.79 13.69 -7.45
N PRO A 31 -8.32 14.42 -8.46
CA PRO A 31 -7.68 14.63 -9.76
C PRO A 31 -6.39 15.50 -9.70
N GLY A 32 -5.88 15.79 -8.50
CA GLY A 32 -4.74 16.69 -8.29
C GLY A 32 -3.36 16.16 -8.74
N PRO A 33 -2.29 16.89 -8.36
CA PRO A 33 -0.92 16.72 -8.88
C PRO A 33 -0.27 15.33 -8.84
N PRO A 34 -0.56 14.40 -7.90
CA PRO A 34 0.10 13.10 -7.91
C PRO A 34 -0.47 12.12 -8.96
N LEU A 35 -1.76 12.25 -9.33
CA LEU A 35 -2.42 11.34 -10.27
C LEU A 35 -2.74 12.03 -11.60
N GLY A 36 -3.10 13.32 -11.56
CA GLY A 36 -3.51 14.09 -12.73
C GLY A 36 -2.48 14.10 -13.87
N PRO A 37 -1.20 14.44 -13.63
CA PRO A 37 -0.18 14.47 -14.68
C PRO A 37 0.09 13.09 -15.29
N ILE A 38 0.16 12.05 -14.47
CA ILE A 38 0.51 10.69 -14.91
C ILE A 38 -0.62 10.09 -15.76
N LEU A 39 -1.87 10.25 -15.32
CA LEU A 39 -3.05 9.74 -16.03
C LEU A 39 -3.40 10.61 -17.25
N GLY A 40 -3.21 11.93 -17.14
CA GLY A 40 -3.46 12.88 -18.22
C GLY A 40 -2.51 12.70 -19.41
N GLN A 41 -1.23 12.43 -19.17
CA GLN A 41 -0.28 12.08 -20.24
C GLN A 41 -0.68 10.84 -21.05
N ARG A 42 -1.50 9.96 -20.47
CA ARG A 42 -1.97 8.72 -21.10
C ARG A 42 -3.39 8.83 -21.67
N GLY A 43 -4.03 9.99 -21.54
CA GLY A 43 -5.36 10.24 -22.09
C GLY A 43 -6.48 9.49 -21.38
N ILE A 44 -6.29 9.13 -20.11
CA ILE A 44 -7.31 8.47 -19.28
C ILE A 44 -8.25 9.53 -18.69
N PRO A 45 -9.58 9.33 -18.72
CA PRO A 45 -10.52 10.25 -18.09
C PRO A 45 -10.39 10.21 -16.56
N ILE A 46 -9.73 11.22 -15.99
CA ILE A 46 -9.40 11.30 -14.56
C ILE A 46 -10.67 11.34 -13.69
N GLY A 47 -11.72 12.03 -14.14
CA GLY A 47 -12.97 12.17 -13.38
C GLY A 47 -13.74 10.86 -13.22
N LEU A 48 -13.74 10.00 -14.25
CA LEU A 48 -14.35 8.66 -14.16
C LEU A 48 -13.53 7.77 -13.25
N PHE A 49 -12.20 7.82 -13.40
CA PHE A 49 -11.28 7.05 -12.56
C PHE A 49 -11.46 7.34 -11.07
N CYS A 50 -11.57 8.62 -10.68
CA CYS A 50 -11.77 8.98 -9.27
C CYS A 50 -13.09 8.45 -8.70
N LYS A 51 -14.17 8.42 -9.51
CA LYS A 51 -15.47 7.87 -9.10
C LYS A 51 -15.40 6.35 -8.92
N ASP A 52 -14.90 5.64 -9.94
CA ASP A 52 -14.75 4.18 -9.90
C ASP A 52 -13.87 3.72 -8.72
N PHE A 53 -12.78 4.45 -8.47
CA PHE A 53 -11.88 4.15 -7.35
C PHE A 53 -12.57 4.36 -6.00
N ASN A 54 -13.28 5.47 -5.83
CA ASN A 54 -13.99 5.74 -4.60
C ASN A 54 -15.10 4.70 -4.37
N GLU A 55 -15.87 4.32 -5.40
CA GLU A 55 -16.90 3.28 -5.32
C GLU A 55 -16.36 1.93 -4.87
N LYS A 56 -15.30 1.43 -5.52
CA LYS A 56 -14.66 0.17 -5.15
C LYS A 56 -14.04 0.18 -3.75
N THR A 57 -13.75 1.37 -3.23
CA THR A 57 -13.04 1.56 -1.97
C THR A 57 -13.96 1.99 -0.82
N LYS A 58 -15.26 2.17 -1.06
CA LYS A 58 -16.26 2.54 -0.03
C LYS A 58 -16.32 1.54 1.13
N GLU A 59 -16.09 0.26 0.85
CA GLU A 59 -16.13 -0.81 1.85
C GLU A 59 -14.88 -0.84 2.73
N LEU A 60 -13.79 -0.21 2.28
CA LEU A 60 -12.52 -0.19 2.99
C LEU A 60 -12.41 1.10 3.81
N LYS A 61 -11.82 1.00 5.02
CA LYS A 61 -11.55 2.18 5.86
C LYS A 61 -10.78 3.25 5.09
N GLU A 62 -11.19 4.50 5.25
CA GLU A 62 -10.60 5.66 4.58
C GLU A 62 -9.14 5.91 5.04
N GLY A 63 -8.31 6.43 4.14
CA GLY A 63 -6.92 6.82 4.44
C GLY A 63 -5.85 5.71 4.32
N ILE A 64 -6.24 4.48 3.98
CA ILE A 64 -5.31 3.35 3.74
C ILE A 64 -4.64 3.52 2.36
N PRO A 65 -3.30 3.46 2.26
CA PRO A 65 -2.60 3.52 0.98
C PRO A 65 -2.72 2.19 0.23
N LEU A 66 -3.48 2.21 -0.87
CA LEU A 66 -3.72 1.08 -1.75
C LEU A 66 -2.89 1.21 -3.04
N PRO A 67 -2.10 0.18 -3.41
CA PRO A 67 -1.46 0.13 -4.71
C PRO A 67 -2.50 -0.20 -5.78
N ILE A 68 -2.51 0.60 -6.84
CA ILE A 68 -3.37 0.39 -8.00
C ILE A 68 -2.54 0.06 -9.22
N LYS A 69 -3.07 -0.85 -10.05
CA LYS A 69 -2.56 -1.15 -11.38
C LYS A 69 -3.64 -0.76 -12.38
N ILE A 70 -3.30 0.15 -13.27
CA ILE A 70 -4.18 0.60 -14.33
C ILE A 70 -3.64 0.04 -15.63
N HIS A 71 -4.44 -0.82 -16.26
CA HIS A 71 -4.14 -1.34 -17.59
C HIS A 71 -4.81 -0.43 -18.62
N VAL A 72 -4.00 0.22 -19.46
CA VAL A 72 -4.52 1.10 -20.52
C VAL A 72 -4.67 0.30 -21.80
N LYS A 73 -5.88 0.31 -22.35
CA LYS A 73 -6.20 -0.26 -23.66
C LYS A 73 -5.94 0.79 -24.76
N PRO A 74 -5.71 0.36 -26.02
CA PRO A 74 -5.50 1.28 -27.13
C PRO A 74 -6.69 2.23 -27.37
N ASP A 75 -7.89 1.83 -26.95
CA ASP A 75 -9.12 2.63 -27.08
C ASP A 75 -9.29 3.69 -25.98
N ARG A 76 -8.22 3.98 -25.20
CA ARG A 76 -8.20 4.89 -24.04
C ARG A 76 -9.11 4.46 -22.88
N THR A 77 -9.70 3.28 -22.97
CA THR A 77 -10.37 2.62 -21.86
C THR A 77 -9.33 2.06 -20.88
N TYR A 78 -9.71 1.96 -19.61
CA TYR A 78 -8.81 1.47 -18.57
C TYR A 78 -9.46 0.36 -17.76
N ASP A 79 -8.65 -0.64 -17.36
CA ASP A 79 -9.04 -1.61 -16.35
C ASP A 79 -8.32 -1.28 -15.04
N LEU A 80 -9.10 -0.99 -14.00
CA LEU A 80 -8.61 -0.69 -12.66
C LEU A 80 -8.58 -1.97 -11.81
N LYS A 81 -7.36 -2.41 -11.45
CA LYS A 81 -7.11 -3.44 -10.45
C LYS A 81 -6.57 -2.83 -9.16
N ILE A 82 -7.26 -3.08 -8.06
CA ILE A 82 -6.90 -2.59 -6.73
C ILE A 82 -6.26 -3.75 -5.98
N GLY A 83 -5.02 -3.56 -5.53
CA GLY A 83 -4.34 -4.53 -4.68
C GLY A 83 -4.60 -4.28 -3.20
N GLN A 84 -4.20 -5.24 -2.38
CA GLN A 84 -4.22 -5.09 -0.93
C GLN A 84 -3.27 -3.97 -0.44
N PRO A 85 -3.50 -3.40 0.76
CA PRO A 85 -2.66 -2.35 1.31
C PRO A 85 -1.19 -2.72 1.38
N THR A 86 -0.33 -1.70 1.33
CA THR A 86 1.12 -1.92 1.41
C THR A 86 1.54 -2.56 2.75
N VAL A 87 2.54 -3.46 2.71
CA VAL A 87 3.12 -4.08 3.92
C VAL A 87 3.59 -3.01 4.91
N SER A 88 4.15 -1.92 4.38
CA SER A 88 4.61 -0.80 5.19
C SER A 88 3.50 -0.18 6.02
N TYR A 89 2.27 -0.14 5.51
CA TYR A 89 1.12 0.34 6.28
C TYR A 89 0.74 -0.66 7.39
N PHE A 90 0.64 -1.94 7.07
CA PHE A 90 0.32 -2.98 8.06
C PHE A 90 1.33 -3.05 9.19
N LEU A 91 2.63 -2.99 8.88
CA LEU A 91 3.69 -3.02 9.89
C LEU A 91 3.71 -1.76 10.74
N LYS A 92 3.44 -0.59 10.15
CA LYS A 92 3.33 0.67 10.90
C LYS A 92 2.14 0.66 11.86
N GLN A 93 1.00 0.12 11.43
CA GLN A 93 -0.18 -0.04 12.27
C GLN A 93 0.07 -1.05 13.41
N ALA A 94 0.68 -2.19 13.10
CA ALA A 94 1.01 -3.20 14.10
C ALA A 94 2.03 -2.70 15.14
N ALA A 95 2.97 -1.85 14.75
CA ALA A 95 3.96 -1.24 15.63
C ALA A 95 3.49 0.07 16.29
N GLY A 96 2.35 0.64 15.87
CA GLY A 96 1.86 1.93 16.38
C GLY A 96 2.72 3.15 15.99
N ILE A 97 3.50 3.06 14.90
CA ILE A 97 4.45 4.12 14.49
C ILE A 97 3.98 4.87 13.24
N ALA A 98 4.14 6.19 13.23
CA ALA A 98 3.80 7.01 12.06
C ALA A 98 4.90 7.02 10.99
N LYS A 99 6.17 7.05 11.41
CA LYS A 99 7.36 7.09 10.55
C LYS A 99 8.25 5.88 10.83
N GLY A 100 8.90 5.37 9.79
CA GLY A 100 9.92 4.32 9.92
C GLY A 100 11.24 4.91 10.44
N ALA A 101 12.23 4.04 10.65
CA ALA A 101 13.55 4.49 11.10
C ALA A 101 14.22 5.39 10.04
N GLY A 102 14.83 6.49 10.49
CA GLY A 102 15.62 7.37 9.62
C GLY A 102 16.96 6.73 9.22
N LYS A 103 17.56 5.96 10.13
CA LYS A 103 18.78 5.16 9.90
C LYS A 103 18.52 3.71 10.26
N THR A 104 17.99 2.96 9.30
CA THR A 104 17.72 1.52 9.43
C THR A 104 18.99 0.77 9.85
N GLY A 105 18.93 0.01 10.94
CA GLY A 105 20.04 -0.79 11.49
C GLY A 105 20.75 -0.18 12.68
N HIS A 106 20.74 1.16 12.81
CA HIS A 106 21.23 1.85 14.01
C HIS A 106 20.11 2.18 14.99
N GLU A 107 18.94 2.53 14.46
CA GLU A 107 17.78 2.89 15.27
C GLU A 107 16.64 1.90 15.00
N THR A 108 16.06 1.37 16.07
CA THR A 108 14.85 0.55 16.00
C THR A 108 13.64 1.43 16.20
N ALA A 109 12.79 1.54 15.17
CA ALA A 109 11.60 2.37 15.20
C ALA A 109 10.45 1.73 15.99
N GLY A 110 10.38 0.40 16.03
CA GLY A 110 9.34 -0.33 16.75
C GLY A 110 9.60 -1.83 16.81
N MET A 111 8.71 -2.53 17.52
CA MET A 111 8.75 -3.99 17.68
C MET A 111 7.41 -4.59 17.24
N VAL A 112 7.46 -5.76 16.61
CA VAL A 112 6.26 -6.50 16.17
C VAL A 112 6.42 -7.97 16.56
N SER A 113 5.33 -8.60 17.00
CA SER A 113 5.31 -10.02 17.33
C SER A 113 5.27 -10.91 16.08
N VAL A 114 5.82 -12.11 16.17
CA VAL A 114 5.74 -13.10 15.07
C VAL A 114 4.27 -13.43 14.73
N ARG A 115 3.39 -13.44 15.74
CA ARG A 115 1.94 -13.65 15.55
C ARG A 115 1.31 -12.58 14.63
N ALA A 116 1.60 -11.30 14.89
CA ALA A 116 1.09 -10.21 14.05
C ALA A 116 1.62 -10.32 12.61
N VAL A 117 2.88 -10.73 12.43
CA VAL A 117 3.44 -10.98 11.08
C VAL A 117 2.68 -12.08 10.35
N TYR A 118 2.28 -13.14 11.05
CA TYR A 118 1.52 -14.24 10.47
C TYR A 118 0.10 -13.82 10.07
N GLU A 119 -0.59 -13.05 10.93
CA GLU A 119 -1.92 -12.50 10.62
C GLU A 119 -1.86 -11.57 9.39
N ILE A 120 -0.85 -10.70 9.31
CA ILE A 120 -0.63 -9.84 8.13
C ILE A 120 -0.33 -10.69 6.89
N ALA A 121 0.40 -11.80 7.03
CA ALA A 121 0.71 -12.70 5.92
C ALA A 121 -0.54 -13.36 5.36
N GLN A 122 -1.49 -13.79 6.21
CA GLN A 122 -2.75 -14.37 5.77
C GLN A 122 -3.59 -13.37 4.99
N VAL A 123 -3.78 -12.17 5.53
CA VAL A 123 -4.54 -11.10 4.84
C VAL A 123 -3.90 -10.75 3.49
N LYS A 124 -2.57 -10.71 3.44
CA LYS A 124 -1.84 -10.36 2.21
C LYS A 124 -1.75 -11.51 1.20
N ALA A 125 -1.90 -12.76 1.62
CA ALA A 125 -1.90 -13.92 0.73
C ALA A 125 -3.06 -13.88 -0.27
N GLU A 126 -4.16 -13.19 0.06
CA GLU A 126 -5.32 -13.02 -0.82
C GLU A 126 -5.08 -12.05 -1.98
N ASP A 127 -3.97 -11.31 -1.98
CA ASP A 127 -3.64 -10.34 -3.02
C ASP A 127 -3.28 -11.03 -4.36
N GLU A 128 -3.66 -10.40 -5.47
CA GLU A 128 -3.49 -10.96 -6.83
C GLU A 128 -2.02 -11.29 -7.14
N CYS A 129 -1.08 -10.50 -6.60
CA CYS A 129 0.35 -10.71 -6.82
C CYS A 129 0.84 -12.06 -6.26
N PHE A 130 0.30 -12.49 -5.13
CA PHE A 130 0.69 -13.76 -4.48
C PHE A 130 -0.08 -14.94 -5.05
N LYS A 131 -1.35 -14.74 -5.42
CA LYS A 131 -2.17 -15.74 -6.12
C LYS A 131 -1.53 -16.19 -7.44
N ILE A 132 -1.06 -15.24 -8.27
CA ILE A 132 -0.41 -15.57 -9.55
C ILE A 132 0.92 -16.30 -9.35
N ARG A 133 1.61 -16.05 -8.23
CA ARG A 133 2.92 -16.63 -7.94
C ARG A 133 2.87 -17.96 -7.18
N ASN A 134 1.68 -18.46 -6.81
CA ASN A 134 1.49 -19.68 -6.00
C ASN A 134 2.47 -19.78 -4.83
N THR A 135 2.62 -18.67 -4.09
CA THR A 135 3.65 -18.56 -3.06
C THR A 135 3.20 -19.21 -1.76
N THR A 136 4.06 -20.04 -1.16
CA THR A 136 3.80 -20.64 0.17
C THR A 136 3.73 -19.58 1.27
N LEU A 137 2.93 -19.83 2.30
CA LEU A 137 2.77 -18.91 3.44
C LEU A 137 4.11 -18.56 4.10
N GLU A 138 5.03 -19.53 4.21
CA GLU A 138 6.38 -19.32 4.75
C GLU A 138 7.18 -18.27 3.96
N THR A 139 7.06 -18.30 2.64
CA THR A 139 7.76 -17.35 1.75
C THR A 139 7.17 -15.94 1.91
N ILE A 140 5.84 -15.84 2.08
CA ILE A 140 5.16 -14.56 2.35
C ILE A 140 5.64 -13.99 3.69
N VAL A 141 5.72 -14.82 4.74
CA VAL A 141 6.24 -14.42 6.05
C VAL A 141 7.69 -13.91 5.94
N LYS A 142 8.56 -14.64 5.22
CA LYS A 142 9.95 -14.19 4.96
C LYS A 142 10.00 -12.82 4.26
N CYS A 143 9.15 -12.59 3.27
CA CYS A 143 9.06 -11.28 2.60
C CYS A 143 8.61 -10.16 3.54
N ILE A 144 7.68 -10.43 4.45
CA ILE A 144 7.20 -9.45 5.43
C ILE A 144 8.28 -9.15 6.47
N ILE A 145 9.00 -10.17 6.95
CA ILE A 145 10.15 -10.00 7.85
C ILE A 145 11.23 -9.12 7.19
N GLY A 146 11.53 -9.37 5.91
CA GLY A 146 12.46 -8.54 5.15
C GLY A 146 11.99 -7.08 5.05
N SER A 147 10.70 -6.87 4.84
CA SER A 147 10.09 -5.53 4.80
C SER A 147 10.16 -4.82 6.17
N ALA A 148 9.94 -5.56 7.26
CA ALA A 148 10.07 -5.04 8.62
C ALA A 148 11.51 -4.60 8.93
N ARG A 149 12.49 -5.40 8.52
CA ARG A 149 13.91 -5.05 8.65
C ARG A 149 14.25 -3.74 7.93
N SER A 150 13.75 -3.54 6.71
CA SER A 150 13.98 -2.30 5.94
C SER A 150 13.37 -1.06 6.59
N LEU A 151 12.27 -1.22 7.36
CA LEU A 151 11.63 -0.14 8.11
C LEU A 151 12.27 0.12 9.49
N GLY A 152 13.23 -0.70 9.90
CA GLY A 152 13.85 -0.64 11.22
C GLY A 152 12.95 -1.19 12.32
N ILE A 153 12.04 -2.11 11.99
CA ILE A 153 11.16 -2.78 12.94
C ILE A 153 11.78 -4.13 13.31
N LYS A 154 11.90 -4.40 14.62
CA LYS A 154 12.43 -5.67 15.13
C LYS A 154 11.29 -6.67 15.36
N VAL A 155 11.41 -7.86 14.78
CA VAL A 155 10.45 -8.95 15.00
C VAL A 155 10.88 -9.75 16.23
N VAL A 156 9.97 -9.94 17.18
CA VAL A 156 10.20 -10.66 18.44
C VAL A 156 9.24 -11.84 18.54
N GLN A 157 9.72 -12.98 19.03
CA GLN A 157 8.98 -14.25 19.07
C GLN A 157 7.81 -14.19 20.06
N GLU A 158 8.05 -13.65 21.26
CA GLU A 158 7.01 -13.30 22.23
C GLU A 158 7.36 -11.95 22.85
N LEU A 159 6.38 -11.05 22.91
CA LEU A 159 6.43 -9.93 23.84
C LEU A 159 6.14 -10.54 25.21
N TRP A 160 7.17 -11.03 25.90
CA TRP A 160 7.04 -11.33 27.32
C TRP A 160 6.70 -10.02 28.02
N GLU A 161 5.44 -9.82 28.37
CA GLU A 161 5.05 -8.81 29.33
C GLU A 161 5.71 -9.19 30.65
N LYS A 162 6.83 -8.55 30.98
CA LYS A 162 7.12 -8.33 32.40
C LYS A 162 6.09 -7.31 32.87
N PRO A 163 5.13 -7.65 33.75
CA PRO A 163 4.42 -6.62 34.48
C PRO A 163 5.46 -5.88 35.33
N GLY A 164 5.78 -4.64 34.97
CA GLY A 164 6.59 -3.73 35.78
C GLY A 164 8.01 -3.39 35.29
N VAL A 165 8.16 -2.78 34.11
CA VAL A 165 9.32 -1.89 33.87
C VAL A 165 8.83 -0.53 33.39
N SER A 166 8.34 0.26 34.33
CA SER A 166 8.45 1.71 34.29
C SER A 166 9.93 2.04 34.54
N ARG A 167 10.73 2.27 33.49
CA ARG A 167 11.97 3.04 33.63
C ARG A 167 12.13 3.95 32.43
N GLU A 168 11.88 5.22 32.71
CA GLU A 168 12.33 6.36 31.93
C GLU A 168 13.77 6.16 31.47
N ASN A 169 14.02 6.43 30.19
CA ASN A 169 15.34 6.86 29.77
C ASN A 169 15.22 8.34 29.37
N PRO A 170 15.75 9.29 30.18
CA PRO A 170 15.39 10.71 30.09
C PRO A 170 16.04 11.49 28.93
N HIS A 171 16.64 10.84 27.93
CA HIS A 171 17.28 11.52 26.80
C HIS A 171 16.89 10.94 25.43
N ARG A 172 15.65 11.22 25.00
CA ARG A 172 15.27 11.50 23.59
C ARG A 172 13.79 11.87 23.54
N GLN A 173 13.47 13.03 24.12
CA GLN A 173 12.16 13.67 23.98
C GLN A 173 12.02 14.22 22.55
N GLY A 174 11.03 13.70 21.84
CA GLY A 174 10.71 14.14 20.48
C GLY A 174 9.31 13.71 20.01
N LYS A 175 8.35 13.69 20.94
CA LYS A 175 6.90 13.92 20.76
C LYS A 175 6.20 13.24 19.57
N ASN A 176 5.50 12.14 19.85
CA ASN A 176 4.03 12.00 19.72
C ASN A 176 3.65 10.51 19.82
N CYS A 177 3.63 9.99 21.03
CA CYS A 177 3.04 8.69 21.33
C CYS A 177 1.58 8.94 21.75
N HIS A 178 0.67 9.04 20.77
CA HIS A 178 -0.72 8.74 21.07
C HIS A 178 -0.80 7.22 21.21
N ALA A 179 -0.88 6.78 22.47
CA ALA A 179 -1.27 5.42 22.80
C ALA A 179 -2.62 5.14 22.13
N VAL A 180 -2.64 4.18 21.21
CA VAL A 180 -3.88 3.59 20.73
C VAL A 180 -3.87 2.15 21.21
N PRO A 181 -4.90 1.68 21.95
CA PRO A 181 -4.91 0.36 22.54
C PRO A 181 -4.74 -0.72 21.46
N PRO A 182 -3.97 -1.79 21.72
CA PRO A 182 -3.87 -2.88 20.78
C PRO A 182 -5.20 -3.65 20.78
N VAL A 183 -5.51 -4.28 19.66
CA VAL A 183 -6.49 -5.38 19.49
C VAL A 183 -7.93 -5.02 19.04
N MET A 184 -8.49 -3.82 19.21
CA MET A 184 -9.93 -3.65 18.90
C MET A 184 -10.35 -3.29 17.45
N LEU A 185 -9.42 -3.00 16.53
CA LEU A 185 -9.78 -2.49 15.20
C LEU A 185 -9.74 -3.51 14.04
N LEU A 186 -9.24 -4.73 14.26
CA LEU A 186 -9.21 -5.77 13.22
C LEU A 186 -10.39 -6.75 13.25
N THR A 187 -11.08 -6.92 14.39
CA THR A 187 -12.29 -7.77 14.45
C THR A 187 -13.48 -7.18 13.70
N ARG A 188 -13.51 -5.88 13.42
CA ARG A 188 -14.50 -5.27 12.50
C ARG A 188 -14.15 -5.41 11.02
N PHE A 189 -12.95 -5.84 10.65
CA PHE A 189 -12.56 -5.99 9.24
C PHE A 189 -12.86 -7.39 8.69
N VAL A 190 -12.94 -8.40 9.55
CA VAL A 190 -13.28 -9.78 9.15
C VAL A 190 -14.80 -10.03 9.17
N SER A 191 -15.58 -9.26 9.93
CA SER A 191 -17.01 -9.52 10.12
C SER A 191 -17.96 -8.86 9.10
N VAL A 192 -17.46 -8.14 8.08
CA VAL A 192 -18.30 -7.55 7.01
C VAL A 192 -18.29 -8.41 5.74
N ARG A 193 -17.71 -9.61 5.82
CA ARG A 193 -17.69 -10.57 4.71
C ARG A 193 -18.04 -11.98 5.20
N LEU A 194 -19.21 -12.10 5.80
CA LEU A 194 -20.01 -13.33 5.96
C LEU A 194 -21.48 -12.93 6.00
#